data_AF-A0A7J6BH95-F1
#
_entry.id   AF-A0A7J6BH95-F1
#
_cell.length_a   1.000
_cell.length_b   1.000
_cell.length_c   1.000
_cell.angle_alpha   90.00
_cell.angle_beta   90.00
_cell.angle_gamma   90.00
#
_symmetry.space_group_name_H-M   'P 1'
#
loop_
_entity.id
_entity.type
_entity.pdbx_description
1 polymer ?
#
loop_
_entity_poly.entity_id
_entity_poly.type
_entity_poly.pdbx_seq_one_letter_code
_entity_poly.pdbx_strand_id
1 'polypeptide(L)'
;MDSDDDNVDEVLEGPVDDDGLPHGFCTVAYSSSDRFEGHFFHGEKNGKGKFFFFDGSTLDGSYMDDVLQGQGVYTYEDGGVLHGTYVDGELNGPAQEFDPEGRLIFKGQYKDNIHCGVCWIYYPDRGCVVGEVNEDGEMTGKAVAYVYPDGHTALYGSFVDGELIEARLATLTDQENGRPHFTVQPDSPVYSYDKSTSSCIAAHKTLIDPYESQRVYVGQSLISGAGEGLFAKTDADADTVMAFYNGVRITHSEVDARDWSLNGNTISLDEDTVIDVPEPFNRTENYCASLGHKANHSFTPNCKYDPFVHSRFGPIKCIRTIRAVQKDEELTVAYGYDHEPSGKSGPEAPDWYKQELRKWHALDSGSDETSRREEVKTHDHGALQALHTEPEAGDAVFRMDTTLSETRAPLWAGLIMAIPGVLALFASQRKNPTLVNVMIVSSVVSHVATVIVFVYTGVTLSYGEEDDELFHPRHITEVKFVLSRMVKAANSTMVLAGVGSFIFSSLIAYMGCRSLPLCGCYDSVTGMEMLVPQNDPSASGELVCSWQGGDERLFNSPVSFTERCPEQEQELSALPPYSRLA
;
A
#
# COMPACT_ATOMS: atom_id res chain seq x y z
N MET A 1 31.25 36.58 -1.75
CA MET A 1 32.48 35.96 -2.30
C MET A 1 32.01 35.06 -3.39
N ASP A 2 32.51 35.35 -4.57
CA ASP A 2 32.01 35.01 -5.89
C ASP A 2 32.08 33.51 -6.24
N SER A 3 31.42 33.24 -7.39
CA SER A 3 31.43 32.06 -8.25
C SER A 3 30.59 30.90 -7.73
N ASP A 4 29.61 30.39 -8.47
CA ASP A 4 29.61 30.08 -9.90
C ASP A 4 28.22 30.45 -10.48
N ASP A 5 28.05 31.44 -11.38
CA ASP A 5 28.25 31.36 -12.84
C ASP A 5 28.36 29.93 -13.41
N ASP A 6 27.44 29.05 -12.98
CA ASP A 6 26.99 27.96 -13.84
C ASP A 6 26.24 28.59 -15.00
N ASN A 7 26.97 28.85 -16.07
CA ASN A 7 26.43 29.20 -17.38
C ASN A 7 25.57 28.02 -17.86
N VAL A 8 24.33 27.98 -17.39
CA VAL A 8 23.26 27.18 -17.96
C VAL A 8 23.08 27.75 -19.36
N ASP A 9 23.35 26.98 -20.40
CA ASP A 9 23.13 27.40 -21.79
C ASP A 9 21.62 27.65 -21.99
N GLU A 10 21.14 28.80 -21.54
CA GLU A 10 19.77 29.25 -21.69
C GLU A 10 19.63 29.89 -23.07
N VAL A 11 18.88 29.22 -23.94
CA VAL A 11 18.55 29.80 -25.24
C VAL A 11 17.34 30.69 -25.03
N LEU A 12 17.59 32.00 -24.98
CA LEU A 12 16.56 33.03 -24.93
C LEU A 12 16.16 33.46 -26.35
N GLU A 13 14.88 33.35 -26.66
CA GLU A 13 14.26 33.91 -27.86
C GLU A 13 13.19 34.93 -27.46
N GLY A 14 13.37 36.21 -27.80
CA GLY A 14 12.39 37.24 -27.47
C GLY A 14 12.95 38.67 -27.54
N PRO A 15 12.12 39.68 -27.26
CA PRO A 15 12.57 41.05 -27.12
C PRO A 15 13.43 41.23 -25.86
N VAL A 16 14.34 42.20 -25.92
CA VAL A 16 15.14 42.65 -24.79
C VAL A 16 14.94 44.16 -24.58
N ASP A 17 15.16 44.62 -23.37
CA ASP A 17 15.16 46.05 -23.04
C ASP A 17 16.50 46.73 -23.36
N ASP A 18 16.61 48.02 -23.00
CA ASP A 18 17.80 48.85 -23.26
C ASP A 18 19.05 48.34 -22.54
N ASP A 19 18.89 47.55 -21.46
CA ASP A 19 19.97 46.94 -20.70
C ASP A 19 20.33 45.53 -21.23
N GLY A 20 19.64 45.06 -22.28
CA GLY A 20 19.83 43.75 -22.88
C GLY A 20 19.16 42.61 -22.11
N LEU A 21 18.28 42.93 -21.16
CA LEU A 21 17.56 41.93 -20.35
C LEU A 21 16.24 41.52 -21.03
N PRO A 22 15.78 40.27 -20.87
CA PRO A 22 14.48 39.82 -21.37
C PRO A 22 13.33 40.79 -21.06
N HIS A 23 12.54 41.14 -22.08
CA HIS A 23 11.41 42.05 -21.92
C HIS A 23 10.27 41.73 -22.90
N GLY A 24 9.02 41.76 -22.43
CA GLY A 24 7.87 41.34 -23.24
C GLY A 24 7.73 39.82 -23.28
N PHE A 25 7.11 39.27 -24.33
CA PHE A 25 6.92 37.81 -24.42
C PHE A 25 8.19 37.15 -24.94
N CYS A 26 8.80 36.28 -24.13
CA CYS A 26 10.01 35.54 -24.45
C CYS A 26 9.82 34.03 -24.24
N THR A 27 10.64 33.25 -24.92
CA THR A 27 10.82 31.83 -24.73
C THR A 27 12.22 31.58 -24.19
N VAL A 28 12.32 30.86 -23.07
CA VAL A 28 13.58 30.44 -22.46
C VAL A 28 13.63 28.92 -22.51
N ALA A 29 14.63 28.36 -23.18
CA ALA A 29 14.92 26.93 -23.13
C ALA A 29 16.08 26.70 -22.15
N TYR A 30 15.85 25.86 -21.14
CA TYR A 30 16.81 25.52 -20.11
C TYR A 30 17.63 24.29 -20.52
N SER A 31 18.83 24.12 -19.94
CA SER A 31 19.70 22.97 -20.23
C SER A 31 19.10 21.63 -19.80
N SER A 32 18.13 21.63 -18.88
CA SER A 32 17.31 20.49 -18.47
C SER A 32 16.34 20.02 -19.54
N SER A 33 16.27 20.69 -20.70
CA SER A 33 15.21 20.55 -21.72
C SER A 33 13.83 21.06 -21.27
N ASP A 34 13.75 21.68 -20.08
CA ASP A 34 12.58 22.46 -19.69
C ASP A 34 12.48 23.71 -20.56
N ARG A 35 11.27 24.24 -20.71
CA ARG A 35 11.02 25.46 -21.47
C ARG A 35 10.03 26.34 -20.75
N PHE A 36 10.30 27.64 -20.71
CA PHE A 36 9.34 28.64 -20.28
C PHE A 36 8.93 29.52 -21.45
N GLU A 37 7.64 29.79 -21.58
CA GLU A 37 7.08 30.75 -22.52
C GLU A 37 6.22 31.74 -21.75
N GLY A 38 6.58 33.03 -21.75
CA GLY A 38 5.81 34.00 -20.98
C GLY A 38 6.33 35.42 -21.05
N HIS A 39 5.67 36.30 -20.30
CA HIS A 39 6.05 37.70 -20.21
C HIS A 39 7.19 37.93 -19.23
N PHE A 40 8.13 38.79 -19.61
CA PHE A 40 9.25 39.27 -18.82
C PHE A 40 9.19 40.79 -18.68
N PHE A 41 9.68 41.29 -17.55
CA PHE A 41 9.92 42.69 -17.30
C PHE A 41 11.29 42.84 -16.66
N HIS A 42 12.23 43.44 -17.40
CA HIS A 42 13.59 43.72 -16.93
C HIS A 42 14.34 42.47 -16.44
N GLY A 43 14.23 41.38 -17.21
CA GLY A 43 14.89 40.10 -16.92
C GLY A 43 14.10 39.13 -16.05
N GLU A 44 13.04 39.58 -15.37
CA GLU A 44 12.25 38.74 -14.46
C GLU A 44 10.91 38.35 -15.10
N LYS A 45 10.44 37.11 -14.89
CA LYS A 45 9.12 36.66 -15.35
C LYS A 45 8.03 37.48 -14.65
N ASN A 46 7.22 38.15 -15.44
CA ASN A 46 6.24 39.11 -14.98
C ASN A 46 5.03 39.13 -15.94
N GLY A 47 3.88 38.63 -15.47
CA GLY A 47 2.66 38.46 -16.26
C GLY A 47 2.32 37.00 -16.54
N LYS A 48 1.58 36.72 -17.61
CA LYS A 48 1.20 35.34 -17.96
C LYS A 48 2.40 34.55 -18.48
N GLY A 49 2.49 33.29 -18.08
CA GLY A 49 3.52 32.39 -18.55
C GLY A 49 3.13 30.92 -18.39
N LYS A 50 3.77 30.07 -19.18
CA LYS A 50 3.61 28.63 -19.17
C LYS A 50 4.98 27.97 -19.11
N PHE A 51 5.17 27.14 -18.09
CA PHE A 51 6.32 26.27 -17.94
C PHE A 51 6.01 24.91 -18.56
N PHE A 52 6.96 24.36 -19.30
CA PHE A 52 6.94 23.03 -19.88
C PHE A 52 8.10 22.26 -19.27
N PHE A 53 7.78 21.19 -18.56
CA PHE A 53 8.77 20.34 -17.92
C PHE A 53 9.24 19.24 -18.88
N PHE A 54 10.44 18.72 -18.65
CA PHE A 54 11.03 17.65 -19.46
C PHE A 54 10.18 16.37 -19.48
N ASP A 55 9.47 16.06 -18.40
CA ASP A 55 8.55 14.92 -18.32
C ASP A 55 7.28 15.09 -19.16
N GLY A 56 7.08 16.25 -19.81
CA GLY A 56 5.90 16.54 -20.62
C GLY A 56 4.76 17.22 -19.85
N SER A 57 4.87 17.33 -18.53
CA SER A 57 3.93 18.12 -17.73
C SER A 57 4.06 19.62 -18.02
N THR A 58 3.02 20.39 -17.68
CA THR A 58 3.02 21.85 -17.88
C THR A 58 2.41 22.60 -16.71
N LEU A 59 2.87 23.82 -16.46
CA LEU A 59 2.33 24.72 -15.45
C LEU A 59 2.02 26.09 -16.09
N ASP A 60 0.74 26.40 -16.24
CA ASP A 60 0.25 27.69 -16.73
C ASP A 60 -0.16 28.58 -15.56
N GLY A 61 0.28 29.83 -15.54
CA GLY A 61 -0.08 30.75 -14.47
C GLY A 61 0.35 32.20 -14.69
N SER A 62 0.31 32.97 -13.61
CA SER A 62 0.75 34.38 -13.61
C SER A 62 1.96 34.53 -12.71
N TYR A 63 3.00 35.17 -13.21
CA TYR A 63 4.26 35.38 -12.51
C TYR A 63 4.38 36.84 -12.09
N MET A 64 4.99 37.07 -10.94
CA MET A 64 5.40 38.38 -10.44
C MET A 64 6.79 38.22 -9.86
N ASP A 65 7.76 38.93 -10.44
CA ASP A 65 9.17 38.91 -10.05
C ASP A 65 9.71 37.47 -9.94
N ASP A 66 9.55 36.70 -11.03
CA ASP A 66 9.91 35.28 -11.16
C ASP A 66 9.08 34.27 -10.36
N VAL A 67 8.15 34.73 -9.53
CA VAL A 67 7.37 33.87 -8.62
C VAL A 67 5.96 33.67 -9.15
N LEU A 68 5.50 32.41 -9.17
CA LEU A 68 4.12 32.07 -9.54
C LEU A 68 3.13 32.56 -8.48
N GLN A 69 2.09 33.27 -8.92
CA GLN A 69 1.09 33.93 -8.08
C GLN A 69 -0.32 33.78 -8.67
N GLY A 70 -1.31 33.64 -7.79
CA GLY A 70 -2.72 33.58 -8.15
C GLY A 70 -3.13 32.22 -8.71
N GLN A 71 -4.06 32.20 -9.67
CA GLN A 71 -4.56 30.93 -10.23
C GLN A 71 -3.51 30.34 -11.19
N GLY A 72 -3.24 29.05 -11.02
CA GLY A 72 -2.40 28.26 -11.90
C GLY A 72 -3.04 26.91 -12.24
N VAL A 73 -2.64 26.36 -13.37
CA VAL A 73 -3.09 25.06 -13.89
C VAL A 73 -1.86 24.22 -14.14
N TYR A 74 -1.69 23.17 -13.34
CA TYR A 74 -0.71 22.13 -13.59
C TYR A 74 -1.38 21.01 -14.40
N THR A 75 -0.79 20.62 -15.52
CA THR A 75 -1.21 19.48 -16.33
C THR A 75 -0.12 18.42 -16.22
N TYR A 76 -0.47 17.25 -15.68
CA TYR A 76 0.43 16.11 -15.56
C TYR A 76 0.73 15.49 -16.94
N GLU A 77 1.78 14.67 -17.03
CA GLU A 77 2.16 13.97 -18.28
C GLU A 77 1.02 13.08 -18.81
N ASP A 78 0.31 12.41 -17.90
CA ASP A 78 -0.83 11.53 -18.20
C ASP A 78 -2.10 12.27 -18.67
N GLY A 79 -2.10 13.60 -18.61
CA GLY A 79 -3.23 14.45 -18.97
C GLY A 79 -4.14 14.83 -17.80
N GLY A 80 -3.88 14.34 -16.59
CA GLY A 80 -4.53 14.83 -15.38
C GLY A 80 -4.29 16.33 -15.18
N VAL A 81 -5.18 16.99 -14.44
CA VAL A 81 -5.14 18.45 -14.27
C VAL A 81 -5.37 18.86 -12.82
N LEU A 82 -4.47 19.67 -12.29
CA LEU A 82 -4.62 20.37 -11.01
C LEU A 82 -4.84 21.86 -11.24
N HIS A 83 -6.02 22.34 -10.86
CA HIS A 83 -6.33 23.76 -10.72
C HIS A 83 -6.01 24.20 -9.30
N GLY A 84 -5.05 25.10 -9.13
CA GLY A 84 -4.56 25.53 -7.82
C GLY A 84 -4.47 27.05 -7.68
N THR A 85 -4.49 27.49 -6.42
CA THR A 85 -4.12 28.87 -6.05
C THR A 85 -2.69 28.85 -5.53
N TYR A 86 -1.85 29.72 -6.07
CA TYR A 86 -0.44 29.83 -5.73
C TYR A 86 -0.17 31.17 -5.04
N VAL A 87 0.61 31.12 -3.96
CA VAL A 87 1.14 32.28 -3.24
C VAL A 87 2.60 32.02 -3.00
N ASP A 88 3.44 32.94 -3.46
CA ASP A 88 4.91 32.85 -3.34
C ASP A 88 5.50 31.56 -3.95
N GLY A 89 4.90 31.10 -5.05
CA GLY A 89 5.33 29.89 -5.77
C GLY A 89 4.76 28.59 -5.21
N GLU A 90 4.09 28.63 -4.06
CA GLU A 90 3.56 27.46 -3.37
C GLU A 90 2.03 27.38 -3.48
N LEU A 91 1.49 26.17 -3.57
CA LEU A 91 0.05 25.92 -3.50
C LEU A 91 -0.50 26.35 -2.14
N ASN A 92 -1.32 27.40 -2.17
CA ASN A 92 -1.88 28.09 -1.02
C ASN A 92 -3.28 28.61 -1.38
N GLY A 93 -4.32 27.92 -0.90
CA GLY A 93 -5.72 28.22 -1.15
C GLY A 93 -6.48 27.11 -1.88
N PRO A 94 -7.62 27.42 -2.53
CA PRO A 94 -8.48 26.42 -3.12
C PRO A 94 -7.81 25.68 -4.27
N ALA A 95 -8.05 24.36 -4.33
CA ALA A 95 -7.59 23.51 -5.40
C ALA A 95 -8.60 22.42 -5.77
N GLN A 96 -8.57 22.03 -7.03
CA GLN A 96 -9.34 20.92 -7.60
C GLN A 96 -8.45 20.12 -8.53
N GLU A 97 -8.50 18.80 -8.42
CA GLU A 97 -7.73 17.90 -9.25
C GLU A 97 -8.67 16.98 -10.03
N PHE A 98 -8.31 16.75 -11.29
CA PHE A 98 -9.04 15.94 -12.24
C PHE A 98 -8.12 14.87 -12.82
N ASP A 99 -8.65 13.67 -13.00
CA ASP A 99 -7.95 12.60 -13.73
C ASP A 99 -7.90 12.89 -15.24
N PRO A 100 -7.18 12.08 -16.04
CA PRO A 100 -7.10 12.27 -17.49
C PRO A 100 -8.45 12.22 -18.23
N GLU A 101 -9.45 11.55 -17.66
CA GLU A 101 -10.82 11.53 -18.20
C GLU A 101 -11.66 12.76 -17.81
N GLY A 102 -11.08 13.68 -17.03
CA GLY A 102 -11.73 14.90 -16.57
C GLY A 102 -12.71 14.69 -15.40
N ARG A 103 -12.63 13.56 -14.69
CA ARG A 103 -13.41 13.31 -13.47
C ARG A 103 -12.70 13.98 -12.30
N LEU A 104 -13.47 14.67 -11.46
CA LEU A 104 -12.96 15.31 -10.25
C LEU A 104 -12.53 14.22 -9.24
N ILE A 105 -11.24 14.18 -8.90
CA ILE A 105 -10.66 13.22 -7.93
C ILE A 105 -10.31 13.87 -6.60
N PHE A 106 -10.08 15.19 -6.57
CA PHE A 106 -9.84 15.94 -5.34
C PHE A 106 -10.49 17.33 -5.37
N LYS A 107 -11.01 17.75 -4.22
CA LYS A 107 -11.47 19.13 -3.99
C LYS A 107 -11.15 19.52 -2.55
N GLY A 108 -10.33 20.55 -2.37
CA GLY A 108 -9.90 20.96 -1.05
C GLY A 108 -9.19 22.31 -1.05
N GLN A 109 -8.37 22.52 -0.03
CA GLN A 109 -7.46 23.65 0.07
C GLN A 109 -6.04 23.15 0.29
N TYR A 110 -5.07 23.94 -0.13
CA TYR A 110 -3.66 23.74 0.18
C TYR A 110 -3.16 24.86 1.09
N LYS A 111 -2.17 24.52 1.91
CA LYS A 111 -1.33 25.47 2.64
C LYS A 111 0.09 24.94 2.60
N ASP A 112 1.03 25.76 2.12
CA ASP A 112 2.45 25.41 2.01
C ASP A 112 2.65 24.07 1.26
N ASN A 113 1.89 23.87 0.16
CA ASN A 113 1.83 22.63 -0.64
C ASN A 113 1.24 21.37 0.04
N ILE A 114 0.67 21.50 1.23
CA ILE A 114 0.01 20.40 1.96
C ILE A 114 -1.50 20.60 1.97
N HIS A 115 -2.29 19.53 1.82
CA HIS A 115 -3.75 19.60 1.97
C HIS A 115 -4.12 20.18 3.34
N CYS A 116 -5.11 21.07 3.39
CA CYS A 116 -5.56 21.63 4.66
C CYS A 116 -7.07 21.86 4.72
N GLY A 117 -7.60 21.88 5.95
CA GLY A 117 -9.02 22.08 6.20
C GLY A 117 -9.87 20.91 5.69
N VAL A 118 -11.08 21.20 5.23
CA VAL A 118 -12.00 20.17 4.73
C VAL A 118 -11.66 19.84 3.29
N CYS A 119 -11.32 18.58 3.03
CA CYS A 119 -11.02 18.07 1.71
C CYS A 119 -11.99 16.94 1.32
N TRP A 120 -12.16 16.74 0.01
CA TRP A 120 -12.95 15.69 -0.60
C TRP A 120 -12.05 14.91 -1.56
N ILE A 121 -11.99 13.59 -1.40
CA ILE A 121 -11.27 12.66 -2.27
C ILE A 121 -12.32 11.75 -2.91
N TYR A 122 -12.43 11.79 -4.23
CA TYR A 122 -13.43 11.05 -5.00
C TYR A 122 -12.79 9.82 -5.63
N TYR A 123 -13.47 8.68 -5.54
CA TYR A 123 -13.07 7.46 -6.21
C TYR A 123 -13.73 7.37 -7.60
N PRO A 124 -13.12 6.62 -8.54
CA PRO A 124 -13.69 6.40 -9.87
C PRO A 124 -15.11 5.82 -9.87
N ASP A 125 -15.48 5.09 -8.80
CA ASP A 125 -16.80 4.48 -8.63
C ASP A 125 -17.91 5.44 -8.14
N ARG A 126 -17.56 6.72 -7.92
CA ARG A 126 -18.39 7.82 -7.38
C ARG A 126 -18.58 7.84 -5.87
N GLY A 127 -18.02 6.90 -5.12
CA GLY A 127 -17.83 7.08 -3.68
C GLY A 127 -16.81 8.19 -3.40
N CYS A 128 -16.82 8.76 -2.20
CA CYS A 128 -15.80 9.73 -1.79
C CYS A 128 -15.51 9.68 -0.29
N VAL A 129 -14.29 10.03 0.10
CA VAL A 129 -13.90 10.31 1.48
C VAL A 129 -13.85 11.81 1.70
N VAL A 130 -14.45 12.28 2.79
CA VAL A 130 -14.50 13.69 3.14
C VAL A 130 -14.25 13.89 4.62
N GLY A 131 -13.44 14.89 4.96
CA GLY A 131 -13.12 15.21 6.34
C GLY A 131 -12.18 16.39 6.45
N GLU A 132 -11.94 16.81 7.69
CA GLU A 132 -10.85 17.72 8.01
C GLU A 132 -9.55 16.89 8.06
N VAL A 133 -8.58 17.24 7.22
CA VAL A 133 -7.29 16.53 7.15
C VAL A 133 -6.40 16.85 8.35
N ASN A 134 -5.43 15.98 8.66
CA ASN A 134 -4.46 16.20 9.73
C ASN A 134 -3.35 17.21 9.31
N GLU A 135 -2.34 17.40 10.17
CA GLU A 135 -1.23 18.33 9.90
C GLU A 135 -0.36 17.93 8.69
N ASP A 136 -0.37 16.64 8.33
CA ASP A 136 0.34 16.08 7.19
C ASP A 136 -0.52 16.07 5.90
N GLY A 137 -1.76 16.56 5.96
CA GLY A 137 -2.70 16.59 4.84
C GLY A 137 -3.44 15.28 4.58
N GLU A 138 -3.33 14.31 5.49
CA GLU A 138 -3.94 12.98 5.36
C GLU A 138 -5.37 12.96 5.91
N MET A 139 -6.20 12.06 5.38
CA MET A 139 -7.58 11.80 5.85
C MET A 139 -7.59 11.00 7.17
N THR A 140 -7.00 11.58 8.21
CA THR A 140 -6.82 10.96 9.52
C THR A 140 -7.54 11.76 10.60
N GLY A 141 -8.58 11.18 11.21
CA GLY A 141 -9.35 11.86 12.25
C GLY A 141 -10.63 11.13 12.64
N LYS A 142 -11.29 11.60 13.71
CA LYS A 142 -12.55 11.04 14.27
C LYS A 142 -13.84 11.60 13.66
N ALA A 143 -13.69 12.54 12.72
CA ALA A 143 -14.77 13.29 12.10
C ALA A 143 -14.62 13.25 10.57
N VAL A 144 -14.35 12.06 10.04
CA VAL A 144 -14.21 11.77 8.62
C VAL A 144 -15.38 10.89 8.19
N ALA A 145 -15.80 11.00 6.94
CA ALA A 145 -16.83 10.15 6.36
C ALA A 145 -16.41 9.57 5.02
N TYR A 146 -16.82 8.33 4.80
CA TYR A 146 -17.03 7.78 3.46
C TYR A 146 -18.48 8.04 3.05
N VAL A 147 -18.69 8.65 1.89
CA VAL A 147 -20.01 8.88 1.28
C VAL A 147 -20.14 7.94 0.09
N TYR A 148 -21.23 7.17 0.07
CA TYR A 148 -21.53 6.24 -1.02
C TYR A 148 -21.92 6.98 -2.32
N PRO A 149 -21.96 6.28 -3.48
CA PRO A 149 -22.26 6.88 -4.78
C PRO A 149 -23.59 7.63 -4.92
N ASP A 150 -24.51 7.50 -3.95
CA ASP A 150 -25.76 8.26 -3.95
C ASP A 150 -25.62 9.68 -3.40
N GLY A 151 -24.44 10.06 -2.92
CA GLY A 151 -24.17 11.38 -2.35
C GLY A 151 -24.89 11.64 -1.03
N HIS A 152 -25.53 10.64 -0.41
CA HIS A 152 -26.37 10.81 0.76
C HIS A 152 -26.10 9.79 1.86
N THR A 153 -25.96 8.51 1.53
CA THR A 153 -25.61 7.46 2.49
C THR A 153 -24.14 7.60 2.86
N ALA A 154 -23.81 7.61 4.14
CA ALA A 154 -22.43 7.79 4.60
C ALA A 154 -22.08 6.88 5.78
N LEU A 155 -20.79 6.58 5.93
CA LEU A 155 -20.19 6.04 7.15
C LEU A 155 -19.35 7.14 7.78
N TYR A 156 -19.79 7.69 8.90
CA TYR A 156 -19.13 8.81 9.59
C TYR A 156 -18.49 8.35 10.91
N GLY A 157 -17.20 8.65 11.08
CA GLY A 157 -16.44 8.28 12.27
C GLY A 157 -14.92 8.45 12.13
N SER A 158 -14.17 7.48 12.62
CA SER A 158 -12.71 7.47 12.66
C SER A 158 -12.10 6.82 11.44
N PHE A 159 -11.15 7.54 10.83
CA PHE A 159 -10.35 7.11 9.69
C PHE A 159 -8.86 7.39 9.95
N VAL A 160 -7.98 6.61 9.31
CA VAL A 160 -6.53 6.82 9.27
C VAL A 160 -6.10 6.67 7.83
N ASP A 161 -5.50 7.71 7.26
CA ASP A 161 -5.09 7.78 5.86
C ASP A 161 -6.22 7.38 4.88
N GLY A 162 -7.45 7.81 5.18
CA GLY A 162 -8.64 7.48 4.39
C GLY A 162 -9.15 6.05 4.57
N GLU A 163 -8.45 5.18 5.31
CA GLU A 163 -8.93 3.86 5.70
C GLU A 163 -9.87 3.93 6.90
N LEU A 164 -10.99 3.19 6.82
CA LEU A 164 -12.02 3.18 7.84
C LEU A 164 -11.59 2.40 9.08
N ILE A 165 -11.53 3.07 10.24
CA ILE A 165 -11.26 2.42 11.53
C ILE A 165 -12.56 2.04 12.23
N GLU A 166 -13.43 3.03 12.47
CA GLU A 166 -14.73 2.82 13.09
C GLU A 166 -15.72 3.91 12.65
N ALA A 167 -16.85 3.55 12.08
CA ALA A 167 -17.86 4.52 11.70
C ALA A 167 -19.27 3.99 11.90
N ARG A 168 -20.22 4.91 12.06
CA ARG A 168 -21.64 4.60 12.10
C ARG A 168 -22.31 5.10 10.83
N LEU A 169 -23.43 4.48 10.51
CA LEU A 169 -24.28 4.94 9.42
C LEU A 169 -24.71 6.38 9.71
N ALA A 170 -24.56 7.23 8.70
CA ALA A 170 -24.97 8.61 8.73
C ALA A 170 -25.61 9.00 7.39
N THR A 171 -26.26 10.15 7.39
CA THR A 171 -26.80 10.76 6.18
C THR A 171 -26.19 12.14 5.99
N LEU A 172 -25.65 12.40 4.80
CA LEU A 172 -25.23 13.74 4.39
C LEU A 172 -26.47 14.59 4.15
N THR A 173 -26.70 15.56 5.04
CA THR A 173 -27.92 16.38 5.06
C THR A 173 -27.76 17.73 4.38
N ASP A 174 -26.59 18.35 4.50
CA ASP A 174 -26.33 19.69 3.96
C ASP A 174 -24.82 19.90 3.72
N GLN A 175 -24.48 20.91 2.92
CA GLN A 175 -23.12 21.39 2.69
C GLN A 175 -23.10 22.91 2.84
N GLU A 176 -22.63 23.41 3.98
CA GLU A 176 -22.49 24.85 4.21
C GLU A 176 -21.07 25.28 3.86
N ASN A 177 -20.89 26.11 2.83
CA ASN A 177 -19.59 26.57 2.35
C ASN A 177 -18.58 25.44 2.06
N GLY A 178 -19.06 24.28 1.60
CA GLY A 178 -18.24 23.10 1.30
C GLY A 178 -17.92 22.20 2.49
N ARG A 179 -18.35 22.56 3.72
CA ARG A 179 -18.26 21.71 4.91
C ARG A 179 -19.49 20.79 4.99
N PRO A 180 -19.33 19.46 5.00
CA PRO A 180 -20.45 18.53 5.05
C PRO A 180 -21.07 18.45 6.46
N HIS A 181 -22.40 18.35 6.51
CA HIS A 181 -23.15 18.11 7.74
C HIS A 181 -23.77 16.71 7.72
N PHE A 182 -23.35 15.86 8.65
CA PHE A 182 -23.81 14.49 8.80
C PHE A 182 -24.77 14.33 9.98
N THR A 183 -25.88 13.64 9.73
CA THR A 183 -26.75 13.14 10.80
C THR A 183 -26.44 11.67 11.04
N VAL A 184 -25.78 11.37 12.15
CA VAL A 184 -25.40 10.00 12.54
C VAL A 184 -26.61 9.26 13.11
N GLN A 185 -26.79 8.00 12.71
CA GLN A 185 -27.77 7.10 13.29
C GLN A 185 -27.14 6.37 14.50
N PRO A 186 -27.44 6.76 15.75
CA PRO A 186 -26.73 6.24 16.92
C PRO A 186 -26.93 4.74 17.14
N ASP A 187 -28.10 4.22 16.76
CA ASP A 187 -28.46 2.80 16.91
C ASP A 187 -27.95 1.92 15.76
N SER A 188 -27.28 2.50 14.75
CA SER A 188 -26.70 1.71 13.67
C SER A 188 -25.59 0.81 14.18
N PRO A 189 -25.27 -0.30 13.49
CA PRO A 189 -24.03 -1.00 13.70
C PRO A 189 -22.81 -0.09 13.49
N VAL A 190 -21.67 -0.54 14.02
CA VAL A 190 -20.36 0.03 13.71
C VAL A 190 -19.77 -0.74 12.53
N TYR A 191 -19.21 -0.01 11.58
CA TYR A 191 -18.51 -0.53 10.43
C TYR A 191 -17.02 -0.19 10.58
N SER A 192 -16.17 -1.12 10.19
CA SER A 192 -14.71 -0.97 10.14
C SER A 192 -14.22 -1.51 8.81
N TYR A 193 -13.01 -1.14 8.39
CA TYR A 193 -12.32 -1.83 7.32
C TYR A 193 -12.17 -3.32 7.68
N ASP A 194 -12.52 -4.19 6.74
CA ASP A 194 -12.71 -5.64 6.89
C ASP A 194 -12.47 -6.29 5.51
N LYS A 195 -11.31 -5.99 4.91
CA LYS A 195 -10.88 -6.61 3.65
C LYS A 195 -10.74 -8.12 3.85
N SER A 196 -11.34 -8.88 2.94
CA SER A 196 -11.29 -10.33 2.94
C SER A 196 -9.89 -10.87 2.65
N THR A 197 -9.66 -12.12 3.06
CA THR A 197 -8.45 -12.90 2.75
C THR A 197 -8.82 -14.15 1.94
N SER A 198 -7.86 -15.01 1.63
CA SER A 198 -8.13 -16.31 0.99
C SER A 198 -8.99 -17.26 1.82
N SER A 199 -9.08 -17.05 3.14
CA SER A 199 -9.80 -17.94 4.06
C SER A 199 -10.89 -17.25 4.89
N CYS A 200 -10.89 -15.92 4.95
CA CYS A 200 -11.88 -15.15 5.69
C CYS A 200 -12.62 -14.19 4.75
N ILE A 201 -13.92 -14.44 4.54
CA ILE A 201 -14.77 -13.59 3.68
C ILE A 201 -15.10 -12.23 4.31
N ALA A 202 -15.25 -12.21 5.64
CA ALA A 202 -15.54 -11.03 6.47
C ALA A 202 -15.51 -11.43 7.96
N ALA A 203 -15.09 -10.51 8.83
CA ALA A 203 -15.26 -10.63 10.27
C ALA A 203 -16.76 -10.70 10.63
N HIS A 204 -17.57 -9.79 10.07
CA HIS A 204 -19.02 -9.70 10.32
C HIS A 204 -19.84 -10.13 9.10
N LYS A 205 -20.05 -11.44 8.94
CA LYS A 205 -20.68 -12.06 7.75
C LYS A 205 -22.14 -11.68 7.53
N THR A 206 -22.87 -11.39 8.62
CA THR A 206 -24.29 -11.04 8.60
C THR A 206 -24.55 -9.55 8.85
N LEU A 207 -23.50 -8.74 8.93
CA LEU A 207 -23.62 -7.29 8.98
C LEU A 207 -23.84 -6.78 7.55
N ILE A 208 -25.09 -6.46 7.23
CA ILE A 208 -25.52 -6.00 5.91
C ILE A 208 -24.93 -4.62 5.61
N ASP A 209 -24.50 -4.42 4.37
CA ASP A 209 -24.12 -3.10 3.88
C ASP A 209 -25.34 -2.15 3.83
N PRO A 210 -25.26 -0.95 4.42
CA PRO A 210 -26.41 -0.06 4.56
C PRO A 210 -26.86 0.54 3.22
N TYR A 211 -25.97 0.71 2.24
CA TYR A 211 -26.29 1.24 0.92
C TYR A 211 -27.00 0.17 0.07
N GLU A 212 -26.44 -1.05 0.05
CA GLU A 212 -26.99 -2.19 -0.67
C GLU A 212 -28.38 -2.57 -0.11
N SER A 213 -28.53 -2.52 1.22
CA SER A 213 -29.79 -2.86 1.90
C SER A 213 -30.99 -2.00 1.47
N GLN A 214 -30.75 -0.79 0.97
CA GLN A 214 -31.80 0.11 0.49
C GLN A 214 -32.20 -0.17 -0.97
N ARG A 215 -31.32 -0.84 -1.74
CA ARG A 215 -31.42 -0.97 -3.20
C ARG A 215 -31.80 -2.34 -3.68
N VAL A 216 -31.43 -3.39 -2.95
CA VAL A 216 -31.64 -4.76 -3.43
C VAL A 216 -32.19 -5.71 -2.37
N TYR A 217 -32.82 -6.78 -2.84
CA TYR A 217 -33.16 -7.96 -2.05
C TYR A 217 -32.93 -9.25 -2.85
N VAL A 218 -32.83 -10.37 -2.13
CA VAL A 218 -32.75 -11.69 -2.74
C VAL A 218 -34.15 -12.31 -2.77
N GLY A 219 -34.52 -12.89 -3.91
CA GLY A 219 -35.79 -13.58 -4.11
C GLY A 219 -35.62 -14.82 -4.98
N GLN A 220 -36.71 -15.55 -5.22
CA GLN A 220 -36.70 -16.64 -6.21
C GLN A 220 -36.55 -16.04 -7.62
N SER A 221 -35.55 -16.48 -8.37
CA SER A 221 -35.29 -16.00 -9.74
C SER A 221 -36.48 -16.28 -10.67
N LEU A 222 -36.71 -15.37 -11.61
CA LEU A 222 -37.66 -15.54 -12.71
C LEU A 222 -37.06 -16.46 -13.81
N ILE A 223 -35.75 -16.64 -13.81
CA ILE A 223 -35.03 -17.55 -14.71
C ILE A 223 -35.25 -18.99 -14.22
N SER A 224 -35.90 -19.79 -15.06
CA SER A 224 -36.28 -21.16 -14.74
C SER A 224 -35.06 -22.02 -14.40
N GLY A 225 -34.97 -22.47 -13.15
CA GLY A 225 -33.91 -23.36 -12.67
C GLY A 225 -32.66 -22.64 -12.17
N ALA A 226 -32.61 -21.31 -12.16
CA ALA A 226 -31.47 -20.54 -11.65
C ALA A 226 -31.42 -20.43 -10.11
N GLY A 227 -32.50 -20.83 -9.41
CA GLY A 227 -32.56 -20.74 -7.95
C GLY A 227 -32.92 -19.33 -7.48
N GLU A 228 -32.09 -18.74 -6.62
CA GLU A 228 -32.28 -17.37 -6.14
C GLU A 228 -31.80 -16.34 -7.18
N GLY A 229 -32.29 -15.11 -7.09
CA GLY A 229 -31.88 -13.97 -7.90
C GLY A 229 -31.84 -12.69 -7.07
N LEU A 230 -31.17 -11.67 -7.61
CA LEU A 230 -31.07 -10.33 -7.01
C LEU A 230 -32.11 -9.41 -7.66
N PHE A 231 -32.85 -8.65 -6.86
CA PHE A 231 -33.94 -7.80 -7.33
C PHE A 231 -33.80 -6.38 -6.82
N ALA A 232 -34.22 -5.39 -7.63
CA ALA A 232 -34.24 -3.99 -7.24
C ALA A 232 -35.37 -3.71 -6.23
N LYS A 233 -35.08 -3.00 -5.12
CA LYS A 233 -36.09 -2.52 -4.15
C LYS A 233 -36.80 -1.25 -4.58
N THR A 234 -36.16 -0.48 -5.44
CA THR A 234 -36.58 0.84 -5.91
C THR A 234 -36.24 0.97 -7.39
N ASP A 235 -36.90 1.90 -8.08
CA ASP A 235 -36.46 2.33 -9.40
C ASP A 235 -35.03 2.88 -9.31
N ALA A 236 -34.22 2.63 -10.33
CA ALA A 236 -32.87 3.16 -10.44
C ALA A 236 -32.56 3.54 -11.88
N ASP A 237 -31.86 4.66 -12.05
CA ASP A 237 -31.40 5.13 -13.35
C ASP A 237 -30.28 4.25 -13.90
N ALA A 238 -29.91 4.46 -15.16
CA ALA A 238 -28.68 3.89 -15.70
C ALA A 238 -27.46 4.37 -14.89
N ASP A 239 -26.40 3.57 -14.85
CA ASP A 239 -25.14 3.90 -14.18
C ASP A 239 -25.28 4.09 -12.65
N THR A 240 -26.21 3.35 -12.05
CA THR A 240 -26.45 3.28 -10.61
C THR A 240 -25.80 2.03 -10.02
N VAL A 241 -25.01 2.18 -8.95
CA VAL A 241 -24.49 1.03 -8.18
C VAL A 241 -25.63 0.43 -7.36
N MET A 242 -25.85 -0.88 -7.51
CA MET A 242 -26.97 -1.59 -6.87
C MET A 242 -26.52 -2.51 -5.75
N ALA A 243 -25.40 -3.21 -5.94
CA ALA A 243 -24.91 -4.23 -5.02
C ALA A 243 -23.38 -4.37 -5.09
N PHE A 244 -22.80 -4.99 -4.08
CA PHE A 244 -21.36 -5.20 -3.95
C PHE A 244 -21.02 -6.69 -4.08
N TYR A 245 -19.91 -7.01 -4.74
CA TYR A 245 -19.42 -8.36 -4.91
C TYR A 245 -18.13 -8.54 -4.10
N ASN A 246 -18.29 -8.77 -2.80
CA ASN A 246 -17.19 -9.18 -1.92
C ASN A 246 -17.19 -10.71 -1.76
N GLY A 247 -16.01 -11.27 -1.48
CA GLY A 247 -15.75 -12.70 -1.37
C GLY A 247 -14.35 -12.95 -0.84
N VAL A 248 -13.98 -14.21 -0.63
CA VAL A 248 -12.58 -14.57 -0.37
C VAL A 248 -11.72 -14.27 -1.59
N ARG A 249 -10.43 -14.04 -1.39
CA ARG A 249 -9.48 -13.66 -2.44
C ARG A 249 -8.53 -14.82 -2.71
N ILE A 250 -8.67 -15.45 -3.87
CA ILE A 250 -7.88 -16.61 -4.31
C ILE A 250 -7.22 -16.31 -5.66
N THR A 251 -6.30 -17.17 -6.12
CA THR A 251 -5.60 -16.96 -7.39
C THR A 251 -6.35 -17.61 -8.56
N HIS A 252 -6.13 -17.10 -9.77
CA HIS A 252 -6.63 -17.75 -11.00
C HIS A 252 -6.17 -19.21 -11.10
N SER A 253 -4.90 -19.49 -10.79
CA SER A 253 -4.36 -20.87 -10.78
C SER A 253 -5.13 -21.82 -9.85
N GLU A 254 -5.61 -21.36 -8.70
CA GLU A 254 -6.42 -22.20 -7.79
C GLU A 254 -7.79 -22.50 -8.39
N VAL A 255 -8.40 -21.50 -9.04
CA VAL A 255 -9.73 -21.59 -9.67
C VAL A 255 -9.70 -22.51 -10.89
N ASP A 256 -8.66 -22.41 -11.71
CA ASP A 256 -8.49 -23.19 -12.93
C ASP A 256 -8.13 -24.65 -12.63
N ALA A 257 -7.43 -24.90 -11.51
CA ALA A 257 -7.01 -26.25 -11.13
C ALA A 257 -8.13 -27.07 -10.45
N ARG A 258 -9.19 -26.43 -9.96
CA ARG A 258 -10.27 -27.10 -9.20
C ARG A 258 -11.48 -27.44 -10.08
N ASP A 259 -12.37 -28.26 -9.53
CA ASP A 259 -13.58 -28.66 -10.24
C ASP A 259 -14.51 -27.46 -10.49
N TRP A 260 -14.99 -27.32 -11.72
CA TRP A 260 -15.90 -26.25 -12.16
C TRP A 260 -17.17 -26.11 -11.29
N SER A 261 -17.62 -27.18 -10.63
CA SER A 261 -18.74 -27.14 -9.68
C SER A 261 -18.51 -26.24 -8.47
N LEU A 262 -17.24 -25.90 -8.17
CA LEU A 262 -16.86 -24.97 -7.10
C LEU A 262 -16.76 -23.52 -7.59
N ASN A 263 -16.80 -23.27 -8.91
CA ASN A 263 -16.58 -21.96 -9.53
C ASN A 263 -17.87 -21.20 -9.83
N GLY A 264 -18.98 -21.57 -9.17
CA GLY A 264 -20.29 -20.95 -9.42
C GLY A 264 -20.36 -19.47 -9.08
N ASN A 265 -19.54 -19.01 -8.11
CA ASN A 265 -19.54 -17.64 -7.60
C ASN A 265 -18.17 -16.96 -7.72
N THR A 266 -17.30 -17.44 -8.61
CA THR A 266 -15.99 -16.83 -8.86
C THR A 266 -16.10 -15.68 -9.86
N ILE A 267 -15.43 -14.57 -9.57
CA ILE A 267 -15.29 -13.43 -10.47
C ILE A 267 -13.86 -12.88 -10.39
N SER A 268 -13.18 -12.75 -11.53
CA SER A 268 -11.87 -12.08 -11.58
C SER A 268 -12.00 -10.65 -11.08
N LEU A 269 -11.14 -10.24 -10.16
CA LEU A 269 -10.98 -8.86 -9.73
C LEU A 269 -9.99 -8.13 -10.63
N ASP A 270 -8.82 -8.74 -10.80
CA ASP A 270 -7.67 -8.30 -11.58
C ASP A 270 -6.90 -9.52 -12.14
N GLU A 271 -5.71 -9.31 -12.67
CA GLU A 271 -4.85 -10.33 -13.29
C GLU A 271 -4.34 -11.38 -12.27
N ASP A 272 -4.24 -11.04 -10.98
CA ASP A 272 -3.78 -11.96 -9.92
C ASP A 272 -4.91 -12.60 -9.12
N THR A 273 -6.00 -11.84 -8.93
CA THR A 273 -6.98 -12.09 -7.88
C THR A 273 -8.33 -12.47 -8.47
N VAL A 274 -8.89 -13.53 -7.94
CA VAL A 274 -10.30 -13.93 -8.11
C VAL A 274 -11.02 -13.78 -6.78
N ILE A 275 -12.19 -13.16 -6.82
CA ILE A 275 -13.12 -13.11 -5.71
C ILE A 275 -14.04 -14.32 -5.80
N ASP A 276 -14.23 -15.04 -4.69
CA ASP A 276 -15.14 -16.19 -4.61
C ASP A 276 -16.09 -16.09 -3.40
N VAL A 277 -17.31 -16.57 -3.55
CA VAL A 277 -18.27 -16.75 -2.46
C VAL A 277 -18.58 -18.25 -2.31
N PRO A 278 -17.68 -18.99 -1.63
CA PRO A 278 -17.79 -20.45 -1.53
C PRO A 278 -18.93 -20.88 -0.60
N GLU A 279 -19.29 -22.15 -0.63
CA GLU A 279 -20.13 -22.72 0.43
C GLU A 279 -19.42 -22.62 1.80
N PRO A 280 -20.15 -22.34 2.90
CA PRO A 280 -21.60 -22.16 2.99
C PRO A 280 -22.06 -20.69 2.81
N PHE A 281 -21.15 -19.78 2.45
CA PHE A 281 -21.41 -18.34 2.33
C PHE A 281 -22.23 -17.96 1.10
N ASN A 282 -22.38 -18.87 0.14
CA ASN A 282 -23.36 -18.74 -0.93
C ASN A 282 -24.82 -18.67 -0.43
N ARG A 283 -25.11 -18.93 0.85
CA ARG A 283 -26.45 -18.81 1.44
C ARG A 283 -26.54 -17.54 2.29
N THR A 284 -27.61 -16.77 2.09
CA THR A 284 -27.85 -15.48 2.78
C THR A 284 -27.93 -15.60 4.30
N GLU A 285 -28.33 -16.76 4.83
CA GLU A 285 -28.32 -17.08 6.26
C GLU A 285 -26.91 -17.10 6.87
N ASN A 286 -25.90 -17.43 6.06
CA ASN A 286 -24.50 -17.54 6.48
C ASN A 286 -23.66 -16.32 6.10
N TYR A 287 -24.06 -15.60 5.05
CA TYR A 287 -23.40 -14.40 4.58
C TYR A 287 -24.37 -13.47 3.84
N CYS A 288 -24.52 -12.26 4.35
CA CYS A 288 -25.32 -11.20 3.73
C CYS A 288 -24.65 -9.82 3.86
N ALA A 289 -23.34 -9.80 4.09
CA ALA A 289 -22.56 -8.57 4.14
C ALA A 289 -22.46 -7.89 2.75
N SER A 290 -22.49 -8.69 1.68
CA SER A 290 -22.67 -8.23 0.31
C SER A 290 -23.52 -9.24 -0.48
N LEU A 291 -24.23 -8.82 -1.52
CA LEU A 291 -25.22 -9.64 -2.23
C LEU A 291 -24.98 -9.74 -3.75
N GLY A 292 -23.87 -9.19 -4.27
CA GLY A 292 -23.56 -9.21 -5.70
C GLY A 292 -23.52 -10.61 -6.31
N HIS A 293 -23.05 -11.61 -5.56
CA HIS A 293 -23.02 -13.02 -5.97
C HIS A 293 -24.41 -13.67 -6.18
N LYS A 294 -25.51 -12.93 -5.95
CA LYS A 294 -26.89 -13.38 -6.19
C LYS A 294 -27.48 -12.92 -7.51
N ALA A 295 -26.79 -12.04 -8.25
CA ALA A 295 -27.26 -11.64 -9.57
C ALA A 295 -26.99 -12.76 -10.58
N ASN A 296 -28.05 -13.21 -11.25
CA ASN A 296 -27.94 -14.28 -12.23
C ASN A 296 -27.37 -13.77 -13.55
N HIS A 297 -26.92 -14.75 -14.34
CA HIS A 297 -26.51 -14.49 -15.71
C HIS A 297 -27.69 -14.14 -16.63
N SER A 298 -27.45 -13.24 -17.58
CA SER A 298 -28.26 -13.06 -18.79
C SER A 298 -27.38 -12.62 -19.96
N PHE A 299 -27.69 -13.07 -21.18
CA PHE A 299 -27.08 -12.57 -22.43
C PHE A 299 -27.66 -11.21 -22.88
N THR A 300 -28.75 -10.76 -22.26
CA THR A 300 -29.31 -9.41 -22.43
C THR A 300 -29.43 -8.76 -21.06
N PRO A 301 -28.31 -8.50 -20.37
CA PRO A 301 -28.32 -8.07 -18.99
C PRO A 301 -28.79 -6.62 -18.86
N ASN A 302 -29.32 -6.28 -17.68
CA ASN A 302 -29.64 -4.90 -17.31
C ASN A 302 -28.57 -4.26 -16.41
N CYS A 303 -27.59 -5.05 -15.95
CA CYS A 303 -26.46 -4.62 -15.15
C CYS A 303 -25.13 -5.16 -15.71
N LYS A 304 -24.03 -4.55 -15.29
CA LYS A 304 -22.65 -5.00 -15.51
C LYS A 304 -21.91 -5.13 -14.19
N TYR A 305 -20.83 -5.91 -14.19
CA TYR A 305 -19.80 -5.80 -13.18
C TYR A 305 -18.92 -4.58 -13.45
N ASP A 306 -18.53 -3.89 -12.39
CA ASP A 306 -17.69 -2.69 -12.48
C ASP A 306 -16.75 -2.63 -11.25
N PRO A 307 -15.50 -2.15 -11.39
CA PRO A 307 -14.61 -1.96 -10.23
C PRO A 307 -15.22 -1.04 -9.16
N PHE A 308 -14.90 -1.31 -7.89
CA PHE A 308 -15.41 -0.53 -6.76
C PHE A 308 -14.45 -0.53 -5.57
N VAL A 309 -14.16 0.64 -5.00
CA VAL A 309 -13.37 0.80 -3.78
C VAL A 309 -14.31 0.97 -2.58
N HIS A 310 -14.57 -0.13 -1.89
CA HIS A 310 -15.49 -0.12 -0.75
C HIS A 310 -14.77 0.21 0.55
N SER A 311 -15.25 1.21 1.29
CA SER A 311 -14.65 1.63 2.58
C SER A 311 -14.55 0.50 3.62
N ARG A 312 -15.44 -0.51 3.54
CA ARG A 312 -15.35 -1.75 4.33
C ARG A 312 -14.54 -2.87 3.67
N PHE A 313 -14.75 -3.17 2.38
CA PHE A 313 -14.25 -4.42 1.78
C PHE A 313 -12.93 -4.22 1.00
N GLY A 314 -12.48 -2.97 0.85
CA GLY A 314 -11.39 -2.59 -0.03
C GLY A 314 -11.78 -2.70 -1.52
N PRO A 315 -10.79 -2.89 -2.40
CA PRO A 315 -11.02 -3.08 -3.83
C PRO A 315 -11.81 -4.38 -4.10
N ILE A 316 -12.97 -4.24 -4.71
CA ILE A 316 -13.89 -5.32 -5.10
C ILE A 316 -14.55 -4.97 -6.44
N LYS A 317 -15.53 -5.78 -6.86
CA LYS A 317 -16.47 -5.40 -7.93
C LYS A 317 -17.82 -5.01 -7.36
N CYS A 318 -18.59 -4.24 -8.11
CA CYS A 318 -19.98 -3.93 -7.84
C CYS A 318 -20.87 -4.32 -9.03
N ILE A 319 -22.17 -4.32 -8.81
CA ILE A 319 -23.19 -4.45 -9.85
C ILE A 319 -23.73 -3.06 -10.14
N ARG A 320 -23.57 -2.61 -11.38
CA ARG A 320 -23.97 -1.29 -11.85
C ARG A 320 -24.97 -1.42 -13.00
N THR A 321 -26.05 -0.65 -12.96
CA THR A 321 -27.07 -0.68 -14.01
C THR A 321 -26.52 -0.16 -15.35
N ILE A 322 -26.85 -0.82 -16.45
CA ILE A 322 -26.52 -0.39 -17.82
C ILE A 322 -27.63 0.52 -18.37
N ARG A 323 -28.86 0.29 -17.92
CA ARG A 323 -30.06 1.05 -18.24
C ARG A 323 -30.88 1.29 -16.98
N ALA A 324 -31.90 2.15 -17.06
CA ALA A 324 -32.86 2.26 -15.97
C ALA A 324 -33.53 0.90 -15.69
N VAL A 325 -33.72 0.59 -14.42
CA VAL A 325 -34.37 -0.61 -13.91
C VAL A 325 -35.54 -0.23 -13.00
N GLN A 326 -36.61 -1.01 -13.06
CA GLN A 326 -37.79 -0.77 -12.23
C GLN A 326 -37.66 -1.49 -10.89
N LYS A 327 -38.37 -0.98 -9.89
CA LYS A 327 -38.63 -1.70 -8.66
C LYS A 327 -39.15 -3.12 -8.96
N ASP A 328 -38.65 -4.08 -8.19
CA ASP A 328 -38.94 -5.51 -8.27
C ASP A 328 -38.47 -6.18 -9.59
N GLU A 329 -37.71 -5.48 -10.44
CA GLU A 329 -37.03 -6.05 -11.60
C GLU A 329 -35.84 -6.92 -11.15
N GLU A 330 -35.67 -8.11 -11.76
CA GLU A 330 -34.50 -8.96 -11.53
C GLU A 330 -33.25 -8.33 -12.16
N LEU A 331 -32.21 -8.18 -11.35
CA LEU A 331 -30.90 -7.68 -11.77
C LEU A 331 -30.07 -8.85 -12.31
N THR A 332 -29.65 -8.73 -13.57
CA THR A 332 -28.89 -9.74 -14.28
C THR A 332 -27.65 -9.13 -14.92
N VAL A 333 -26.60 -9.95 -15.04
CA VAL A 333 -25.27 -9.54 -15.52
C VAL A 333 -24.77 -10.54 -16.58
N ALA A 334 -23.92 -10.10 -17.49
CA ALA A 334 -23.19 -11.03 -18.34
C ALA A 334 -22.00 -11.60 -17.55
N TYR A 335 -21.89 -12.93 -17.45
CA TYR A 335 -20.78 -13.56 -16.70
C TYR A 335 -19.47 -13.52 -17.49
N GLY A 336 -19.54 -13.40 -18.82
CA GLY A 336 -18.36 -13.19 -19.65
C GLY A 336 -17.41 -14.38 -19.71
N TYR A 337 -17.91 -15.62 -19.58
CA TYR A 337 -17.09 -16.79 -19.82
C TYR A 337 -16.58 -16.82 -21.27
N ASP A 338 -15.34 -17.28 -21.44
CA ASP A 338 -14.71 -17.37 -22.75
C ASP A 338 -15.50 -18.26 -23.72
N HIS A 339 -15.92 -17.63 -24.81
CA HIS A 339 -16.69 -18.25 -25.88
C HIS A 339 -15.80 -18.96 -26.90
N GLU A 340 -14.51 -18.59 -26.95
CA GLU A 340 -13.55 -19.15 -27.88
C GLU A 340 -12.88 -20.39 -27.27
N PRO A 341 -12.83 -21.52 -27.99
CA PRO A 341 -12.19 -22.70 -27.48
C PRO A 341 -10.67 -22.53 -27.51
N SER A 342 -10.04 -22.43 -26.34
CA SER A 342 -8.61 -22.65 -26.15
C SER A 342 -8.27 -24.14 -26.32
N GLY A 343 -8.55 -24.71 -27.51
CA GLY A 343 -8.23 -26.10 -27.88
C GLY A 343 -9.43 -26.95 -28.33
N LYS A 344 -9.35 -28.27 -28.10
CA LYS A 344 -10.32 -29.28 -28.61
C LYS A 344 -11.60 -29.42 -27.77
N SER A 345 -11.81 -28.55 -26.77
CA SER A 345 -12.79 -28.74 -25.69
C SER A 345 -13.89 -27.66 -25.61
N GLY A 346 -14.23 -26.97 -26.69
CA GLY A 346 -15.37 -26.02 -26.69
C GLY A 346 -15.23 -24.86 -25.67
N PRO A 347 -16.31 -24.08 -25.44
CA PRO A 347 -16.28 -22.96 -24.49
C PRO A 347 -16.03 -23.44 -23.06
N GLU A 348 -15.20 -22.72 -22.31
CA GLU A 348 -14.92 -23.02 -20.91
C GLU A 348 -15.97 -22.36 -20.00
N ALA A 349 -17.08 -23.07 -19.82
CA ALA A 349 -18.23 -22.57 -19.08
C ALA A 349 -19.03 -23.75 -18.47
N PRO A 350 -19.97 -23.49 -17.55
CA PRO A 350 -20.90 -24.51 -17.10
C PRO A 350 -21.86 -24.97 -18.20
N ASP A 351 -22.40 -26.20 -18.08
CA ASP A 351 -23.31 -26.78 -19.09
C ASP A 351 -24.58 -25.94 -19.29
N TRP A 352 -25.12 -25.35 -18.23
CA TRP A 352 -26.31 -24.50 -18.31
C TRP A 352 -26.05 -23.26 -19.19
N TYR A 353 -24.87 -22.64 -19.04
CA TYR A 353 -24.44 -21.48 -19.83
C TYR A 353 -24.27 -21.85 -21.30
N LYS A 354 -23.59 -22.98 -21.60
CA LYS A 354 -23.43 -23.46 -22.98
C LYS A 354 -24.76 -23.76 -23.66
N GLN A 355 -25.74 -24.28 -22.91
CA GLN A 355 -27.08 -24.54 -23.45
C GLN A 355 -27.81 -23.24 -23.76
N GLU A 356 -27.71 -22.24 -22.88
CA GLU A 356 -28.35 -20.93 -23.08
C GLU A 356 -27.68 -20.14 -24.21
N LEU A 357 -26.34 -20.16 -24.31
CA LEU A 357 -25.58 -19.58 -25.39
C LEU A 357 -26.01 -20.11 -26.77
N ARG A 358 -26.22 -21.43 -26.88
CA ARG A 358 -26.74 -22.06 -28.11
C ARG A 358 -28.14 -21.56 -28.48
N LYS A 359 -29.02 -21.38 -27.49
CA LYS A 359 -30.37 -20.85 -27.71
C LYS A 359 -30.31 -19.39 -28.15
N TRP A 360 -29.44 -18.60 -27.53
CA TRP A 360 -29.23 -17.20 -27.87
C TRP A 360 -28.72 -17.03 -29.31
N HIS A 361 -27.69 -17.78 -29.72
CA HIS A 361 -27.24 -17.79 -31.12
C HIS A 361 -28.31 -18.27 -32.10
N ALA A 362 -29.16 -19.23 -31.71
CA ALA A 362 -30.27 -19.69 -32.56
C ALA A 362 -31.36 -18.62 -32.74
N LEU A 363 -31.59 -17.78 -31.72
CA LEU A 363 -32.51 -16.64 -31.79
C LEU A 363 -31.93 -15.52 -32.66
N ASP A 364 -30.63 -15.25 -32.53
CA ASP A 364 -29.92 -14.24 -33.33
C ASP A 364 -29.90 -14.63 -34.82
N SER A 365 -29.54 -15.88 -35.12
CA SER A 365 -29.58 -16.43 -36.49
C SER A 365 -30.99 -16.60 -37.07
N GLY A 366 -32.02 -16.73 -36.24
CA GLY A 366 -33.43 -16.77 -36.65
C GLY A 366 -34.03 -15.38 -36.95
N SER A 367 -33.40 -14.30 -36.48
CA SER A 367 -33.84 -12.93 -36.74
C SER A 367 -33.46 -12.41 -38.14
N ASP A 368 -32.62 -13.16 -38.86
CA ASP A 368 -31.95 -12.70 -40.07
C ASP A 368 -32.60 -13.16 -41.40
N GLU A 369 -33.67 -13.98 -41.34
CA GLU A 369 -34.30 -14.55 -42.56
C GLU A 369 -35.65 -13.92 -42.95
N THR A 370 -36.23 -13.05 -42.12
CA THR A 370 -37.50 -12.36 -42.44
C THR A 370 -37.43 -10.83 -42.54
N SER A 371 -36.36 -10.20 -42.03
CA SER A 371 -36.21 -8.73 -42.06
C SER A 371 -35.26 -8.21 -43.15
N ARG A 372 -34.48 -9.08 -43.81
CA ARG A 372 -33.52 -8.70 -44.87
C ARG A 372 -34.10 -8.57 -46.28
N ARG A 373 -35.43 -8.41 -46.43
CA ARG A 373 -36.07 -8.24 -47.75
C ARG A 373 -36.74 -6.90 -48.02
N GLU A 374 -36.76 -5.95 -47.08
CA GLU A 374 -37.43 -4.66 -47.32
C GLU A 374 -36.58 -3.37 -47.18
N GLU A 375 -35.34 -3.41 -46.69
CA GLU A 375 -34.55 -2.16 -46.50
C GLU A 375 -33.17 -2.13 -47.19
N VAL A 376 -33.03 -2.77 -48.36
CA VAL A 376 -31.92 -2.45 -49.29
C VAL A 376 -32.48 -1.74 -50.51
N LYS A 377 -32.83 -0.46 -50.34
CA LYS A 377 -32.90 0.55 -51.41
C LYS A 377 -33.06 1.93 -50.79
N THR A 378 -31.93 2.52 -50.37
CA THR A 378 -31.55 3.92 -50.65
C THR A 378 -30.26 4.25 -49.89
N HIS A 379 -29.19 4.52 -50.64
CA HIS A 379 -28.27 5.66 -50.50
C HIS A 379 -27.52 5.84 -49.17
N ASP A 380 -26.26 6.22 -49.10
CA ASP A 380 -25.16 6.42 -50.05
C ASP A 380 -23.92 6.64 -49.16
N HIS A 381 -22.74 6.56 -49.78
CA HIS A 381 -21.42 6.60 -49.17
C HIS A 381 -21.12 7.77 -48.22
N GLY A 382 -20.44 7.45 -47.11
CA GLY A 382 -19.74 8.39 -46.24
C GLY A 382 -18.67 7.68 -45.39
N ALA A 383 -17.48 7.55 -45.96
CA ALA A 383 -16.16 7.30 -45.37
C ALA A 383 -16.07 6.70 -43.94
N LEU A 384 -15.71 5.42 -43.86
CA LEU A 384 -15.01 4.82 -42.73
C LEU A 384 -13.54 4.60 -43.14
N GLN A 385 -12.63 5.35 -42.52
CA GLN A 385 -11.20 5.07 -42.58
C GLN A 385 -10.66 4.97 -41.14
N ALA A 386 -10.25 3.75 -40.84
CA ALA A 386 -9.41 3.25 -39.74
C ALA A 386 -8.83 4.24 -38.74
N LEU A 387 -9.04 3.94 -37.45
CA LEU A 387 -7.97 3.96 -36.44
C LEU A 387 -8.27 2.89 -35.39
N HIS A 388 -7.38 1.89 -35.33
CA HIS A 388 -7.15 1.03 -34.17
C HIS A 388 -6.71 1.92 -33.01
N THR A 389 -7.36 1.80 -31.86
CA THR A 389 -6.84 2.27 -30.58
C THR A 389 -7.15 1.20 -29.54
N GLU A 390 -6.07 0.58 -29.08
CA GLU A 390 -5.99 -0.26 -27.88
C GLU A 390 -6.28 0.56 -26.61
N PRO A 391 -6.65 -0.09 -25.49
CA PRO A 391 -7.00 0.60 -24.25
C PRO A 391 -5.74 0.98 -23.46
N GLU A 392 -5.65 2.23 -23.02
CA GLU A 392 -4.65 2.69 -22.05
C GLU A 392 -5.30 2.86 -20.68
N ALA A 393 -4.75 2.15 -19.70
CA ALA A 393 -4.96 2.34 -18.28
C ALA A 393 -3.73 3.08 -17.73
N GLY A 394 -3.95 4.06 -16.87
CA GLY A 394 -2.88 4.77 -16.18
C GLY A 394 -3.42 5.75 -15.13
N ASP A 395 -4.01 5.22 -14.06
CA ASP A 395 -4.22 5.96 -12.81
C ASP A 395 -3.39 5.25 -11.73
N ALA A 396 -2.39 5.95 -11.21
CA ALA A 396 -1.40 5.44 -10.28
C ALA A 396 -1.85 5.68 -8.84
N VAL A 397 -2.45 4.66 -8.20
CA VAL A 397 -2.45 4.59 -6.73
C VAL A 397 -1.21 3.83 -6.28
N PHE A 398 -0.29 4.59 -5.69
CA PHE A 398 0.95 4.13 -5.09
C PHE A 398 0.74 3.54 -3.70
N ARG A 399 1.62 2.59 -3.37
CA ARG A 399 1.85 1.83 -2.12
C ARG A 399 0.93 0.63 -1.88
N MET A 400 1.45 -0.53 -2.27
CA MET A 400 1.04 -1.83 -1.73
C MET A 400 1.81 -2.11 -0.43
N ASP A 401 1.07 -2.26 0.67
CA ASP A 401 1.56 -2.87 1.90
C ASP A 401 1.73 -4.38 1.68
N THR A 402 2.96 -4.84 1.84
CA THR A 402 3.32 -6.26 1.81
C THR A 402 3.47 -6.76 3.24
N THR A 403 3.21 -8.05 3.47
CA THR A 403 3.42 -8.68 4.79
C THR A 403 4.88 -8.61 5.25
N LEU A 404 5.83 -8.40 4.34
CA LEU A 404 7.23 -8.10 4.66
C LEU A 404 7.44 -6.63 5.08
N SER A 405 6.76 -5.65 4.45
CA SER A 405 6.90 -4.21 4.78
C SER A 405 6.30 -3.83 6.13
N GLU A 406 5.32 -4.59 6.63
CA GLU A 406 4.82 -4.45 8.01
C GLU A 406 5.83 -4.94 9.06
N THR A 407 6.77 -5.82 8.68
CA THR A 407 7.78 -6.31 9.62
C THR A 407 8.89 -5.28 9.76
N ARG A 408 9.06 -4.73 10.97
CA ARG A 408 10.26 -3.97 11.36
C ARG A 408 11.54 -4.84 11.41
N ALA A 409 11.56 -6.00 10.77
CA ALA A 409 12.63 -6.98 10.85
C ALA A 409 14.02 -6.43 10.46
N PRO A 410 14.17 -5.60 9.40
CA PRO A 410 15.46 -4.99 9.07
C PRO A 410 15.96 -4.02 10.15
N LEU A 411 15.06 -3.26 10.78
CA LEU A 411 15.39 -2.34 11.87
C LEU A 411 15.84 -3.09 13.14
N TRP A 412 15.12 -4.15 13.52
CA TRP A 412 15.49 -4.99 14.66
C TRP A 412 16.80 -5.75 14.42
N ALA A 413 17.00 -6.27 13.21
CA ALA A 413 18.25 -6.93 12.84
C ALA A 413 19.43 -5.94 12.87
N GLY A 414 19.25 -4.72 12.36
CA GLY A 414 20.25 -3.65 12.44
C GLY A 414 20.65 -3.31 13.89
N LEU A 415 19.66 -3.20 14.79
CA LEU A 415 19.90 -2.95 16.21
C LEU A 415 20.71 -4.09 16.86
N ILE A 416 20.36 -5.34 16.58
CA ILE A 416 21.06 -6.52 17.12
C ILE A 416 22.49 -6.62 16.58
N MET A 417 22.69 -6.31 15.29
CA MET A 417 24.01 -6.31 14.64
C MET A 417 24.97 -5.26 15.22
N ALA A 418 24.45 -4.18 15.81
CA ALA A 418 25.28 -3.12 16.42
C ALA A 418 25.79 -3.47 17.83
N ILE A 419 25.13 -4.39 18.55
CA ILE A 419 25.42 -4.71 19.97
C ILE A 419 26.88 -5.16 20.19
N PRO A 420 27.49 -6.04 19.37
CA PRO A 420 28.87 -6.47 19.59
C PRO A 420 29.87 -5.32 19.48
N GLY A 421 29.65 -4.38 18.55
CA GLY A 421 30.50 -3.20 18.38
C GLY A 421 30.45 -2.27 19.59
N VAL A 422 29.26 -2.04 20.13
CA VAL A 422 29.08 -1.25 21.37
C VAL A 422 29.77 -1.95 22.55
N LEU A 423 29.56 -3.26 22.71
CA LEU A 423 30.20 -4.03 23.78
C LEU A 423 31.73 -4.09 23.65
N ALA A 424 32.26 -4.10 22.43
CA ALA A 424 33.70 -4.04 22.18
C ALA A 424 34.32 -2.71 22.64
N LEU A 425 33.63 -1.58 22.46
CA LEU A 425 34.06 -0.29 22.98
C LEU A 425 34.13 -0.29 24.52
N PHE A 426 33.13 -0.87 25.19
CA PHE A 426 33.13 -0.98 26.65
C PHE A 426 34.15 -1.99 27.18
N ALA A 427 34.35 -3.11 26.49
CA ALA A 427 35.34 -4.14 26.84
C ALA A 427 36.77 -3.63 26.69
N SER A 428 37.03 -2.76 25.71
CA SER A 428 38.33 -2.08 25.55
C SER A 428 38.65 -1.18 26.75
N GLN A 429 37.64 -0.52 27.34
CA GLN A 429 37.85 0.40 28.46
C GLN A 429 37.90 -0.27 29.83
N ARG A 430 37.20 -1.40 30.01
CA ARG A 430 37.12 -2.11 31.28
C ARG A 430 37.64 -3.52 31.04
N LYS A 431 38.88 -3.80 31.43
CA LYS A 431 39.52 -5.14 31.40
C LYS A 431 38.73 -6.15 32.27
N ASN A 432 37.57 -6.57 31.81
CA ASN A 432 36.62 -7.41 32.53
C ASN A 432 36.32 -8.66 31.68
N PRO A 433 36.72 -9.87 32.14
CA PRO A 433 36.56 -11.10 31.36
C PRO A 433 35.09 -11.49 31.13
N THR A 434 34.19 -11.13 32.05
CA THR A 434 32.75 -11.34 31.86
C THR A 434 32.22 -10.53 30.69
N LEU A 435 32.70 -9.29 30.54
CA LEU A 435 32.29 -8.41 29.45
C LEU A 435 32.81 -8.92 28.09
N VAL A 436 34.01 -9.50 28.06
CA VAL A 436 34.58 -10.16 26.87
C VAL A 436 33.76 -11.40 26.48
N ASN A 437 33.35 -12.22 27.44
CA ASN A 437 32.47 -13.38 27.17
C ASN A 437 31.09 -12.96 26.64
N VAL A 438 30.46 -11.94 27.23
CA VAL A 438 29.17 -11.38 26.74
C VAL A 438 29.34 -10.79 25.33
N MET A 439 30.45 -10.12 25.06
CA MET A 439 30.77 -9.60 23.73
C MET A 439 30.91 -10.73 22.68
N ILE A 440 31.57 -11.84 23.01
CA ILE A 440 31.71 -13.00 22.11
C ILE A 440 30.33 -13.61 21.83
N VAL A 441 29.50 -13.83 22.85
CA VAL A 441 28.13 -14.37 22.69
C VAL A 441 27.28 -13.43 21.82
N SER A 442 27.35 -12.12 22.06
CA SER A 442 26.63 -11.14 21.24
C SER A 442 27.09 -11.16 19.78
N SER A 443 28.37 -11.42 19.54
CA SER A 443 28.92 -11.56 18.18
C SER A 443 28.28 -12.74 17.46
N VAL A 444 28.10 -13.89 18.13
CA VAL A 444 27.42 -15.06 17.55
C VAL A 444 25.95 -14.76 17.23
N VAL A 445 25.23 -14.06 18.11
CA VAL A 445 23.84 -13.65 17.86
C VAL A 445 23.75 -12.69 16.67
N SER A 446 24.71 -11.78 16.52
CA SER A 446 24.83 -10.89 15.35
C SER A 446 25.01 -11.68 14.05
N HIS A 447 25.72 -12.82 14.05
CA HIS A 447 25.83 -13.66 12.86
C HIS A 447 24.47 -14.26 12.45
N VAL A 448 23.66 -14.69 13.42
CA VAL A 448 22.30 -15.21 13.15
C VAL A 448 21.41 -14.11 12.58
N ALA A 449 21.45 -12.89 13.16
CA ALA A 449 20.72 -11.74 12.64
C ALA A 449 21.16 -11.37 11.20
N THR A 450 22.46 -11.45 10.93
CA THR A 450 23.02 -11.19 9.59
C THR A 450 22.54 -12.23 8.58
N VAL A 451 22.44 -13.52 8.95
CA VAL A 451 21.88 -14.57 8.08
C VAL A 451 20.39 -14.31 7.78
N ILE A 452 19.61 -13.88 8.78
CA ILE A 452 18.21 -13.51 8.59
C ILE A 452 18.09 -12.35 7.59
N VAL A 453 18.96 -11.33 7.70
CA VAL A 453 19.01 -10.22 6.74
C VAL A 453 19.37 -10.69 5.34
N PHE A 454 20.33 -11.62 5.19
CA PHE A 454 20.66 -12.17 3.87
C PHE A 454 19.49 -12.95 3.25
N VAL A 455 18.80 -13.77 4.04
CA VAL A 455 17.59 -14.49 3.59
C VAL A 455 16.49 -13.50 3.21
N TYR A 456 16.26 -12.48 4.04
CA TYR A 456 15.31 -11.41 3.78
C TYR A 456 15.63 -10.69 2.47
N THR A 457 16.89 -10.26 2.27
CA THR A 457 17.32 -9.61 1.02
C THR A 457 17.20 -10.51 -0.20
N GLY A 458 17.41 -11.83 -0.04
CA GLY A 458 17.23 -12.81 -1.10
C GLY A 458 15.78 -12.94 -1.51
N VAL A 459 14.87 -13.02 -0.54
CA VAL A 459 13.42 -13.06 -0.77
C VAL A 459 12.93 -11.75 -1.40
N THR A 460 13.43 -10.60 -0.96
CA THR A 460 13.05 -9.28 -1.52
C THR A 460 13.73 -8.95 -2.86
N LEU A 461 14.81 -9.65 -3.23
CA LEU A 461 15.44 -9.53 -4.56
C LEU A 461 14.62 -10.26 -5.63
N SER A 462 14.03 -11.41 -5.28
CA SER A 462 13.11 -12.16 -6.14
C SER A 462 11.76 -11.46 -6.31
N TYR A 463 11.40 -10.56 -5.40
CA TYR A 463 10.14 -9.80 -5.35
C TYR A 463 9.95 -8.75 -6.48
N GLY A 464 10.70 -8.87 -7.56
CA GLY A 464 10.59 -7.98 -8.72
C GLY A 464 11.11 -8.58 -10.03
N GLU A 465 11.40 -9.89 -10.06
CA GLU A 465 11.73 -10.62 -11.28
C GLU A 465 10.61 -11.58 -11.73
N GLU A 466 9.56 -11.80 -10.92
CA GLU A 466 8.45 -12.72 -11.24
C GLU A 466 7.08 -12.05 -11.44
N ASP A 467 6.96 -10.72 -11.32
CA ASP A 467 5.70 -9.98 -11.52
C ASP A 467 5.65 -9.24 -12.88
N ASP A 468 5.81 -10.00 -13.96
CA ASP A 468 5.69 -9.47 -15.33
C ASP A 468 4.26 -9.53 -15.89
N GLU A 469 3.26 -9.99 -15.12
CA GLU A 469 1.86 -10.11 -15.60
C GLU A 469 0.82 -9.42 -14.68
N LEU A 470 1.18 -8.30 -14.04
CA LEU A 470 0.19 -7.40 -13.40
C LEU A 470 0.06 -6.02 -14.03
N PHE A 471 0.78 -5.76 -15.12
CA PHE A 471 0.91 -4.42 -15.66
C PHE A 471 1.14 -4.42 -17.17
N HIS A 472 0.11 -4.60 -18.00
CA HIS A 472 0.19 -4.24 -19.43
C HIS A 472 -1.10 -3.53 -19.92
N PRO A 473 -1.05 -2.56 -20.87
CA PRO A 473 0.05 -1.68 -21.26
C PRO A 473 -0.38 -0.19 -21.36
N ARG A 474 0.12 0.69 -20.49
CA ARG A 474 0.93 1.87 -20.89
C ARG A 474 1.30 2.76 -19.70
N HIS A 475 2.62 2.88 -19.56
CA HIS A 475 3.44 3.89 -18.87
C HIS A 475 3.14 4.27 -17.42
N ILE A 476 3.82 3.54 -16.53
CA ILE A 476 4.79 4.19 -15.64
C ILE A 476 6.13 3.43 -15.64
N THR A 477 6.86 3.50 -16.76
CA THR A 477 8.22 2.93 -16.86
C THR A 477 9.21 3.60 -15.90
N GLU A 478 9.01 4.88 -15.60
CA GLU A 478 9.93 5.64 -14.74
C GLU A 478 9.77 5.29 -13.26
N VAL A 479 8.55 5.00 -12.79
CA VAL A 479 8.30 4.53 -11.42
C VAL A 479 8.68 3.08 -11.24
N LYS A 480 8.39 2.18 -12.19
CA LYS A 480 8.90 0.80 -12.14
C LYS A 480 10.44 0.79 -12.15
N PHE A 481 11.06 1.67 -12.95
CA PHE A 481 12.52 1.83 -13.00
C PHE A 481 13.09 2.42 -11.70
N VAL A 482 12.50 3.50 -11.16
CA VAL A 482 12.93 4.14 -9.92
C VAL A 482 12.69 3.23 -8.72
N LEU A 483 11.53 2.60 -8.60
CA LEU A 483 11.22 1.66 -7.51
C LEU A 483 12.07 0.40 -7.61
N SER A 484 12.25 -0.19 -8.80
CA SER A 484 13.16 -1.34 -8.98
C SER A 484 14.61 -0.95 -8.66
N ARG A 485 15.07 0.24 -9.07
CA ARG A 485 16.41 0.74 -8.71
C ARG A 485 16.54 1.07 -7.24
N MET A 486 15.50 1.60 -6.60
CA MET A 486 15.47 1.90 -5.17
C MET A 486 15.47 0.63 -4.33
N VAL A 487 14.66 -0.37 -4.68
CA VAL A 487 14.63 -1.68 -4.02
C VAL A 487 15.95 -2.43 -4.25
N LYS A 488 16.49 -2.43 -5.47
CA LYS A 488 17.82 -2.99 -5.77
C LYS A 488 18.93 -2.25 -5.02
N ALA A 489 18.87 -0.92 -4.92
CA ALA A 489 19.84 -0.12 -4.17
C ALA A 489 19.72 -0.35 -2.65
N ALA A 490 18.51 -0.42 -2.11
CA ALA A 490 18.23 -0.69 -0.70
C ALA A 490 18.69 -2.10 -0.31
N ASN A 491 18.34 -3.12 -1.10
CA ASN A 491 18.75 -4.50 -0.89
C ASN A 491 20.27 -4.66 -1.07
N SER A 492 20.88 -4.00 -2.06
CA SER A 492 22.33 -3.96 -2.23
C SER A 492 23.03 -3.33 -1.03
N THR A 493 22.48 -2.23 -0.50
CA THR A 493 22.99 -1.56 0.71
C THR A 493 22.88 -2.45 1.94
N MET A 494 21.76 -3.18 2.11
CA MET A 494 21.57 -4.14 3.20
C MET A 494 22.56 -5.31 3.13
N VAL A 495 22.81 -5.85 1.93
CA VAL A 495 23.81 -6.89 1.68
C VAL A 495 25.22 -6.39 2.03
N LEU A 496 25.59 -5.19 1.57
CA LEU A 496 26.89 -4.59 1.84
C LEU A 496 27.11 -4.33 3.34
N ALA A 497 26.09 -3.80 4.02
CA ALA A 497 26.09 -3.61 5.48
C ALA A 497 26.16 -4.95 6.23
N GLY A 498 25.46 -5.99 5.76
CA GLY A 498 25.51 -7.34 6.32
C GLY A 498 26.89 -7.99 6.19
N VAL A 499 27.55 -7.87 5.03
CA VAL A 499 28.93 -8.33 4.83
C VAL A 499 29.90 -7.60 5.75
N GLY A 500 29.77 -6.27 5.87
CA GLY A 500 30.56 -5.47 6.79
C GLY A 500 30.37 -5.93 8.24
N SER A 501 29.12 -6.06 8.68
CA SER A 501 28.77 -6.53 10.03
C SER A 501 29.32 -7.94 10.32
N PHE A 502 29.26 -8.85 9.35
CA PHE A 502 29.81 -10.20 9.48
C PHE A 502 31.32 -10.19 9.69
N ILE A 503 32.06 -9.40 8.90
CA ILE A 503 33.52 -9.26 9.00
C ILE A 503 33.89 -8.65 10.35
N PHE A 504 33.24 -7.57 10.76
CA PHE A 504 33.51 -6.92 12.05
C PHE A 504 33.15 -7.80 13.23
N SER A 505 32.00 -8.48 13.21
CA SER A 505 31.60 -9.41 14.26
C SER A 505 32.54 -10.62 14.34
N SER A 506 33.02 -11.13 13.21
CA SER A 506 34.02 -12.20 13.15
C SER A 506 35.36 -11.74 13.75
N LEU A 507 35.79 -10.53 13.44
CA LEU A 507 37.02 -9.95 13.99
C LEU A 507 36.90 -9.72 15.50
N ILE A 508 35.77 -9.20 15.97
CA ILE A 508 35.48 -9.00 17.40
C ILE A 508 35.45 -10.35 18.14
N ALA A 509 34.79 -11.36 17.59
CA ALA A 509 34.77 -12.70 18.18
C ALA A 509 36.18 -13.31 18.22
N TYR A 510 36.94 -13.20 17.13
CA TYR A 510 38.31 -13.69 17.04
C TYR A 510 39.24 -13.00 18.04
N MET A 511 39.22 -11.67 18.09
CA MET A 511 40.00 -10.89 19.05
C MET A 511 39.56 -11.16 20.48
N GLY A 512 38.26 -11.29 20.74
CA GLY A 512 37.69 -11.67 22.03
C GLY A 512 38.22 -13.03 22.49
N CYS A 513 38.13 -14.06 21.64
CA CYS A 513 38.66 -15.40 21.94
C CYS A 513 40.17 -15.41 22.17
N ARG A 514 40.95 -14.55 21.49
CA ARG A 514 42.38 -14.38 21.75
C ARG A 514 42.69 -13.56 22.99
N SER A 515 41.77 -12.70 23.42
CA SER A 515 41.88 -11.88 24.62
C SER A 515 41.47 -12.64 25.88
N LEU A 516 40.76 -13.77 25.73
CA LEU A 516 40.53 -14.71 26.81
C LEU A 516 41.82 -15.50 27.08
N PRO A 517 42.26 -15.61 28.35
CA PRO A 517 43.38 -16.46 28.68
C PRO A 517 43.07 -17.91 28.29
N LEU A 518 43.91 -18.50 27.42
CA LEU A 518 43.87 -19.92 27.12
C LEU A 518 44.25 -20.69 28.39
N CYS A 519 43.25 -21.33 29.00
CA CYS A 519 43.30 -22.15 30.21
C CYS A 519 43.37 -21.36 31.53
N GLY A 520 42.22 -21.28 32.20
CA GLY A 520 42.09 -20.80 33.57
C GLY A 520 42.36 -21.91 34.60
N CYS A 521 43.05 -21.56 35.68
CA CYS A 521 42.89 -22.23 36.96
C CYS A 521 42.11 -21.25 37.85
N TYR A 522 40.82 -21.51 38.06
CA TYR A 522 39.99 -20.75 38.98
C TYR A 522 40.18 -21.30 40.39
N ASP A 523 40.86 -20.56 41.25
CA ASP A 523 40.85 -20.80 42.70
C ASP A 523 39.59 -20.13 43.28
N SER A 524 38.65 -20.95 43.76
CA SER A 524 37.38 -20.48 44.33
C SER A 524 37.53 -19.74 45.67
N VAL A 525 38.75 -19.65 46.21
CA VAL A 525 39.01 -18.98 47.50
C VAL A 525 39.60 -17.57 47.33
N THR A 526 40.38 -17.28 46.28
CA THR A 526 41.21 -16.05 46.24
C THR A 526 40.95 -15.09 45.07
N GLY A 527 40.23 -15.48 44.02
CA GLY A 527 39.69 -14.55 43.02
C GLY A 527 40.69 -13.69 42.22
N MET A 528 41.96 -14.11 42.06
CA MET A 528 42.94 -13.40 41.21
C MET A 528 43.69 -14.34 40.25
N GLU A 529 43.79 -13.95 38.97
CA GLU A 529 44.57 -14.64 37.92
C GLU A 529 46.05 -14.23 37.97
N MET A 530 46.96 -15.20 38.11
CA MET A 530 48.41 -15.01 37.93
C MET A 530 48.86 -15.56 36.57
N LEU A 531 49.41 -14.69 35.72
CA LEU A 531 50.07 -15.06 34.46
C LEU A 531 51.48 -15.57 34.72
N VAL A 532 51.80 -16.80 34.31
CA VAL A 532 53.19 -17.29 34.22
C VAL A 532 53.63 -17.25 32.75
N PRO A 533 54.77 -16.63 32.41
CA PRO A 533 55.32 -16.68 31.06
C PRO A 533 56.12 -17.98 30.85
N GLN A 534 55.89 -18.66 29.72
CA GLN A 534 56.78 -19.72 29.23
C GLN A 534 58.06 -19.11 28.64
N ASN A 535 59.20 -19.34 29.31
CA ASN A 535 60.37 -20.03 28.76
C ASN A 535 61.60 -19.81 29.65
N ASP A 536 61.93 -20.81 30.47
CA ASP A 536 63.33 -21.13 30.78
C ASP A 536 63.45 -22.66 30.99
N PRO A 537 64.32 -23.38 30.26
CA PRO A 537 64.34 -24.83 30.20
C PRO A 537 65.19 -25.41 31.34
N SER A 538 64.71 -25.33 32.59
CA SER A 538 65.34 -26.06 33.70
C SER A 538 64.43 -26.16 34.92
N ALA A 539 63.33 -26.89 34.82
CA ALA A 539 62.63 -27.38 36.00
C ALA A 539 61.80 -28.62 35.66
N SER A 540 62.36 -29.77 35.98
CA SER A 540 61.66 -31.04 36.11
C SER A 540 60.59 -30.95 37.22
N GLY A 541 59.33 -31.17 36.88
CA GLY A 541 58.23 -31.29 37.83
C GLY A 541 57.00 -31.89 37.16
N GLU A 542 56.52 -33.01 37.68
CA GLU A 542 55.65 -34.01 37.06
C GLU A 542 54.26 -33.50 36.62
N LEU A 543 53.84 -33.91 35.42
CA LEU A 543 52.46 -33.87 34.96
C LEU A 543 51.72 -35.09 35.50
N VAL A 544 50.67 -34.89 36.30
CA VAL A 544 49.70 -35.95 36.62
C VAL A 544 48.41 -35.65 35.88
N CYS A 545 48.18 -36.39 34.79
CA CYS A 545 46.87 -36.52 34.19
C CYS A 545 46.08 -37.60 34.94
N SER A 546 44.87 -37.29 35.40
CA SER A 546 43.89 -38.32 35.73
C SER A 546 42.61 -38.06 34.93
N TRP A 547 42.42 -38.90 33.91
CA TRP A 547 41.22 -39.05 33.11
C TRP A 547 40.49 -40.30 33.57
N GLN A 548 39.19 -40.22 33.85
CA GLN A 548 38.16 -41.28 33.96
C GLN A 548 36.88 -40.59 34.45
N GLY A 549 35.67 -40.72 33.90
CA GLY A 549 35.06 -41.77 33.10
C GLY A 549 33.98 -42.49 33.94
N GLY A 550 32.69 -42.28 33.61
CA GLY A 550 31.60 -43.23 33.90
C GLY A 550 30.74 -43.03 35.16
N ASP A 551 29.45 -42.76 34.92
CA ASP A 551 28.23 -43.35 35.49
C ASP A 551 27.85 -43.34 36.99
N GLU A 552 26.52 -43.19 37.14
CA GLU A 552 25.59 -43.63 38.19
C GLU A 552 25.59 -43.05 39.64
N ARG A 553 24.46 -42.38 39.95
CA ARG A 553 23.52 -42.58 41.08
C ARG A 553 23.94 -42.42 42.56
N LEU A 554 23.09 -41.61 43.23
CA LEU A 554 22.41 -41.82 44.53
C LEU A 554 23.15 -41.61 45.87
N PHE A 555 22.57 -40.69 46.66
CA PHE A 555 22.47 -40.62 48.14
C PHE A 555 23.73 -40.54 49.02
N ASN A 556 23.92 -39.41 49.72
CA ASN A 556 23.47 -39.22 51.12
C ASN A 556 24.06 -37.94 51.74
N SER A 557 23.19 -37.14 52.38
CA SER A 557 23.53 -36.17 53.44
C SER A 557 23.89 -36.90 54.75
N PRO A 558 23.96 -36.25 55.94
CA PRO A 558 24.41 -34.91 56.35
C PRO A 558 25.40 -35.00 57.54
N VAL A 559 26.08 -33.90 57.93
CA VAL A 559 26.36 -33.64 59.36
C VAL A 559 26.35 -32.14 59.65
N SER A 560 25.40 -31.70 60.46
CA SER A 560 25.39 -30.45 61.23
C SER A 560 25.84 -30.74 62.67
N PHE A 561 26.53 -29.82 63.36
CA PHE A 561 26.06 -29.18 64.61
C PHE A 561 27.12 -28.27 65.29
N THR A 562 26.68 -27.05 65.67
CA THR A 562 26.97 -26.25 66.89
C THR A 562 28.39 -25.71 67.18
N GLU A 563 28.61 -24.57 67.84
CA GLU A 563 27.83 -23.84 68.87
C GLU A 563 28.38 -22.41 69.09
N ARG A 564 27.51 -21.53 69.63
CA ARG A 564 27.75 -20.39 70.57
C ARG A 564 28.06 -18.94 70.10
N CYS A 565 27.09 -18.08 70.47
CA CYS A 565 27.13 -16.64 70.84
C CYS A 565 28.28 -16.27 71.82
N PRO A 566 28.60 -14.99 72.14
CA PRO A 566 27.64 -13.87 72.32
C PRO A 566 28.10 -12.42 71.95
N GLU A 567 27.14 -11.48 72.13
CA GLU A 567 27.24 -10.04 72.52
C GLU A 567 27.97 -9.03 71.57
N GLN A 568 27.31 -8.01 70.99
CA GLN A 568 26.63 -6.77 71.45
C GLN A 568 27.56 -5.53 71.54
N GLU A 569 27.01 -4.40 71.07
CA GLU A 569 27.39 -2.98 71.31
C GLU A 569 28.51 -2.34 70.44
N GLN A 570 28.18 -1.37 69.57
CA GLN A 570 28.03 0.11 69.79
C GLN A 570 29.40 0.83 69.86
N GLU A 571 29.68 2.03 69.36
CA GLU A 571 28.94 3.12 68.73
C GLU A 571 29.93 4.20 68.25
N LEU A 572 29.49 5.08 67.32
CA LEU A 572 29.75 6.53 67.21
C LEU A 572 31.19 7.14 67.22
N SER A 573 31.53 7.93 66.20
CA SER A 573 31.46 9.43 66.24
C SER A 573 32.28 10.18 65.17
N ALA A 574 31.56 11.08 64.48
CA ALA A 574 31.88 12.43 63.95
C ALA A 574 33.29 12.87 63.45
N LEU A 575 33.33 13.29 62.16
CA LEU A 575 33.76 14.57 61.51
C LEU A 575 34.41 15.70 62.36
N PRO A 576 35.03 16.80 61.80
CA PRO A 576 35.33 17.26 60.41
C PRO A 576 36.82 17.78 60.33
N PRO A 577 37.31 18.87 59.63
CA PRO A 577 36.78 19.79 58.58
C PRO A 577 37.73 20.25 57.43
N TYR A 578 37.17 20.98 56.43
CA TYR A 578 37.72 22.04 55.49
C TYR A 578 39.00 21.72 54.66
N SER A 579 39.27 22.18 53.42
CA SER A 579 39.00 23.42 52.67
C SER A 579 39.42 23.31 51.18
N ARG A 580 38.71 24.04 50.29
CA ARG A 580 39.11 24.82 49.06
C ARG A 580 40.59 24.77 48.62
N LEU A 581 41.03 24.78 47.35
CA LEU A 581 40.80 25.55 46.09
C LEU A 581 41.80 24.90 45.07
N ALA A 582 41.77 24.98 43.73
CA ALA A 582 41.11 25.80 42.73
C ALA A 582 40.99 24.99 41.43
#